data_AF-A0A4U2PWF1-F1
#
_entry.id   AF-A0A4U2PWF1-F1
#
_cell.length_a   1.000
_cell.length_b   1.000
_cell.length_c   1.000
_cell.angle_alpha   90.00
_cell.angle_beta   90.00
_cell.angle_gamma   90.00
#
_symmetry.space_group_name_H-M   'P 1'
#
loop_
_entity.id
_entity.type
_entity.pdbx_description
1 polymer ?
#
loop_
_entity_poly.entity_id
_entity_poly.type
_entity_poly.pdbx_seq_one_letter_code
_entity_poly.pdbx_strand_id
1 'polypeptide(L)'
;MTQLPFPIAQRMELERKHFPNGVNAAQIAMLNNIEKRLAEAYKAGYEQSSIFGFHEWSNNTAMGYAIMAMERLDFEYVQIKRVIKSMYRVFDGISIEQARQHYNESTF
;
A
#
# COMPACT_ATOMS: atom_id res chain seq x y z
N MET A 1 2.70 -8.04 21.89
CA MET A 1 1.64 -8.91 21.35
C MET A 1 1.96 -9.14 19.88
N THR A 2 2.37 -10.35 19.51
CA THR A 2 2.74 -10.71 18.14
C THR A 2 1.45 -10.77 17.32
N GLN A 3 1.26 -9.87 16.36
CA GLN A 3 0.18 -9.99 15.38
C GLN A 3 0.34 -11.35 14.70
N LEU A 4 -0.67 -12.21 14.79
CA LEU A 4 -0.71 -13.43 14.01
C LEU A 4 -0.81 -13.01 12.53
N PRO A 5 0.10 -13.48 11.66
CA PRO A 5 0.17 -13.02 10.27
C PRO A 5 -1.02 -13.50 9.43
N PHE A 6 -1.78 -14.47 9.93
CA PHE A 6 -3.00 -14.97 9.32
C PHE A 6 -4.21 -14.64 10.20
N PRO A 7 -5.34 -14.19 9.61
CA PRO A 7 -6.57 -14.04 10.36
C PRO A 7 -6.96 -15.40 10.98
N ILE A 8 -7.19 -15.43 12.30
CA ILE A 8 -7.60 -16.66 13.03
C ILE A 8 -8.80 -17.34 12.34
N ALA A 9 -9.68 -16.55 11.73
CA ALA A 9 -10.82 -17.04 10.95
C ALA A 9 -10.42 -17.97 9.78
N GLN A 10 -9.36 -17.66 9.04
CA GLN A 10 -8.90 -18.50 7.92
C GLN A 10 -8.31 -19.82 8.42
N ARG A 11 -7.57 -19.78 9.54
CA ARG A 11 -7.05 -20.98 10.19
C ARG A 11 -8.17 -21.90 10.64
N MET A 12 -9.19 -21.36 11.32
CA MET A 12 -10.36 -22.14 11.76
C MET A 12 -11.12 -22.78 10.59
N GLU A 13 -11.25 -22.08 9.45
CA GLU A 13 -11.90 -22.62 8.27
C GLU A 13 -11.12 -23.80 7.66
N LEU A 14 -9.79 -23.67 7.54
CA LEU A 14 -8.91 -24.74 7.05
C LEU A 14 -8.96 -25.96 7.97
N GLU A 15 -8.92 -25.74 9.28
CA GLU A 15 -9.05 -26.81 10.28
C GLU A 15 -10.38 -27.55 10.13
N ARG A 16 -11.51 -26.83 10.05
CA ARG A 16 -12.83 -27.43 9.85
C ARG A 16 -12.94 -28.23 8.55
N LYS A 17 -12.32 -27.75 7.47
CA LYS A 17 -12.42 -28.35 6.13
C LYS A 17 -11.52 -29.57 5.96
N HIS A 18 -10.30 -29.52 6.49
CA HIS A 18 -9.26 -30.51 6.20
C HIS A 18 -8.96 -31.43 7.39
N PHE A 19 -9.40 -31.07 8.60
CA PHE A 19 -9.18 -31.82 9.82
C PHE A 19 -10.52 -32.07 10.56
N PRO A 20 -11.44 -32.86 9.96
CA PRO A 20 -12.79 -33.06 10.51
C PRO A 20 -12.81 -33.73 11.88
N ASN A 21 -11.73 -34.43 12.25
CA ASN A 21 -11.57 -35.09 13.56
C ASN A 21 -10.74 -34.25 14.55
N GLY A 22 -10.53 -32.97 14.26
CA GLY A 22 -9.66 -32.09 15.01
C GLY A 22 -8.19 -32.20 14.60
N VAL A 23 -7.39 -31.27 15.12
CA VAL A 23 -5.96 -31.11 14.78
C VAL A 23 -5.11 -31.61 15.94
N ASN A 24 -4.24 -32.58 15.68
CA ASN A 24 -3.31 -33.08 16.70
C ASN A 24 -2.07 -32.18 16.83
N ALA A 25 -1.26 -32.43 17.86
CA ALA A 25 -0.08 -31.59 18.16
C ALA A 25 0.92 -31.47 16.99
N ALA A 26 1.17 -32.56 16.25
CA ALA A 26 2.07 -32.53 15.10
C ALA A 26 1.49 -31.70 13.95
N GLN A 27 0.18 -31.80 13.71
CA GLN A 27 -0.52 -31.03 12.69
C GLN A 27 -0.60 -29.54 13.07
N ILE A 28 -0.80 -29.21 14.36
CA ILE A 28 -0.74 -27.83 14.85
C ILE A 28 0.64 -27.24 14.57
N ALA A 29 1.71 -27.97 14.91
CA ALA A 29 3.09 -27.53 14.67
C ALA A 29 3.37 -27.31 13.17
N MET A 30 2.87 -28.21 12.32
CA MET A 30 2.98 -28.09 10.87
C MET A 30 2.26 -26.83 10.35
N LEU A 31 1.00 -26.63 10.73
CA LEU A 31 0.22 -25.48 10.29
C LEU A 31 0.84 -24.15 10.77
N ASN A 32 1.39 -24.11 12.00
CA ASN A 32 2.12 -22.94 12.50
C ASN A 32 3.38 -22.65 11.68
N ASN A 33 4.10 -23.70 11.23
CA ASN A 33 5.25 -23.53 10.35
C ASN A 33 4.83 -22.96 8.99
N ILE A 34 3.72 -23.44 8.43
CA ILE A 34 3.16 -22.95 7.17
C ILE A 34 2.77 -21.47 7.29
N GLU A 35 2.02 -21.09 8.33
CA GLU A 35 1.63 -19.71 8.58
C GLU A 35 2.85 -18.79 8.68
N LYS A 36 3.89 -19.21 9.40
CA LYS A 36 5.14 -18.46 9.50
C LYS A 36 5.79 -18.25 8.13
N ARG A 37 5.92 -19.31 7.32
CA ARG A 37 6.53 -19.21 5.98
C ARG A 37 5.73 -18.34 5.03
N LEU A 38 4.39 -18.43 5.08
CA LEU A 38 3.52 -17.59 4.27
C LEU A 38 3.64 -16.11 4.69
N ALA A 39 3.77 -15.84 5.99
CA ALA A 39 4.03 -14.49 6.49
C ALA A 39 5.37 -13.94 5.99
N GLU A 40 6.42 -14.75 6.07
CA GLU A 40 7.76 -14.40 5.57
C GLU A 40 7.72 -14.16 4.05
N ALA A 41 7.03 -15.00 3.28
CA ALA A 41 6.86 -14.84 1.84
C ALA A 41 6.05 -13.59 1.47
N TYR A 42 4.94 -13.31 2.18
CA TYR A 42 4.17 -12.09 1.99
C TYR A 42 5.02 -10.86 2.28
N LYS A 43 5.74 -10.85 3.40
CA LYS A 43 6.65 -9.77 3.76
C LYS A 43 7.74 -9.59 2.72
N ALA A 44 8.40 -10.66 2.28
CA ALA A 44 9.43 -10.60 1.25
C ALA A 44 8.88 -10.09 -0.09
N GLY A 45 7.69 -10.53 -0.50
CA GLY A 45 7.01 -10.05 -1.70
C GLY A 45 6.61 -8.57 -1.60
N TYR A 46 6.13 -8.13 -0.43
CA TYR A 46 5.79 -6.74 -0.15
C TYR A 46 7.03 -5.84 -0.13
N GLU A 47 8.11 -6.28 0.52
CA GLU A 47 9.39 -5.59 0.52
C GLU A 47 9.96 -5.55 -0.90
N GLN A 48 9.88 -6.65 -1.65
CA GLN A 48 10.31 -6.69 -3.04
C GLN A 48 9.47 -5.77 -3.93
N SER A 49 8.14 -5.69 -3.78
CA SER A 49 7.30 -4.73 -4.51
C SER A 49 7.59 -3.29 -4.11
N SER A 50 7.97 -3.06 -2.85
CA SER A 50 8.43 -1.75 -2.37
C SER A 50 9.80 -1.37 -2.96
N ILE A 51 10.72 -2.34 -3.13
CA ILE A 51 12.02 -2.16 -3.81
C ILE A 51 11.83 -1.87 -5.30
N PHE A 52 10.81 -2.44 -5.94
CA PHE A 52 10.45 -2.15 -7.34
C PHE A 52 9.59 -0.88 -7.50
N GLY A 53 9.52 0.00 -6.49
CA GLY A 53 9.06 1.37 -6.66
C GLY A 53 7.57 1.63 -6.39
N PHE A 54 6.79 0.64 -5.96
CA PHE A 54 5.37 0.89 -5.60
C PHE A 54 5.21 1.74 -4.32
N HIS A 55 6.25 1.86 -3.49
CA HIS A 55 6.24 2.66 -2.26
C HIS A 55 6.97 4.00 -2.34
N GLU A 56 7.74 4.26 -3.40
CA GLU A 56 8.42 5.56 -3.56
C GLU A 56 7.43 6.65 -4.00
N TRP A 57 6.39 6.27 -4.74
CA TRP A 57 5.35 7.20 -5.14
C TRP A 57 4.33 7.41 -4.03
N SER A 58 4.17 8.66 -3.61
CA SER A 58 3.17 9.08 -2.63
C SER A 58 2.67 10.47 -3.01
N ASN A 59 1.55 10.90 -2.41
CA ASN A 59 1.06 12.27 -2.57
C ASN A 59 2.13 13.29 -2.17
N ASN A 60 2.91 13.00 -1.12
CA ASN A 60 4.01 13.85 -0.67
C ASN A 60 5.13 13.94 -1.72
N THR A 61 5.50 12.81 -2.32
CA THR A 61 6.50 12.75 -3.40
C THR A 61 6.04 13.57 -4.60
N ALA A 62 4.77 13.41 -5.02
CA ALA A 62 4.18 14.18 -6.13
C ALA A 62 4.16 15.69 -5.86
N MET A 63 3.81 16.11 -4.65
CA MET A 63 3.87 17.53 -4.25
C MET A 63 5.30 18.07 -4.22
N GLY A 64 6.27 17.25 -3.79
CA GLY A 64 7.69 17.61 -3.84
C GLY A 64 8.12 17.96 -5.26
N TYR A 65 7.78 17.12 -6.26
CA TYR A 65 8.07 17.42 -7.66
C TYR A 65 7.39 18.71 -8.15
N ALA A 66 6.13 18.94 -7.77
CA ALA A 66 5.42 20.17 -8.13
C ALA A 66 6.08 21.41 -7.53
N ILE A 67 6.51 21.36 -6.26
CA ILE A 67 7.28 22.45 -5.61
C ILE A 67 8.56 22.72 -6.39
N MET A 68 9.37 21.69 -6.66
CA MET A 68 10.63 21.84 -7.39
C MET A 68 10.44 22.43 -8.79
N ALA A 69 9.38 22.03 -9.51
CA ALA A 69 9.06 22.59 -10.82
C ALA A 69 8.66 24.07 -10.74
N MET A 70 7.84 24.45 -9.76
CA MET A 70 7.43 25.84 -9.55
C MET A 70 8.61 26.73 -9.08
N GLU A 71 9.48 26.23 -8.21
CA GLU A 71 10.70 26.93 -7.78
C GLU A 71 11.63 27.20 -8.97
N ARG A 72 11.79 26.24 -9.89
CA ARG A 72 12.57 26.41 -11.13
C ARG A 72 11.98 27.44 -12.10
N LEU A 73 10.70 27.76 -11.95
CA LEU A 73 9.99 28.77 -12.74
C LEU A 73 9.85 30.10 -11.96
N ASP A 74 10.59 30.25 -10.86
CA ASP A 74 10.60 31.45 -10.01
C ASP A 74 9.23 31.84 -9.45
N PHE A 75 8.37 30.85 -9.19
CA PHE A 75 7.08 31.12 -8.54
C PHE A 75 7.30 31.63 -7.12
N GLU A 76 6.49 32.60 -6.70
CA GLU A 76 6.54 33.12 -5.34
C GLU A 76 6.02 32.09 -4.33
N TYR A 77 6.55 32.12 -3.10
CA TYR A 77 6.13 31.26 -2.00
C TYR A 77 4.60 31.20 -1.81
N VAL A 78 3.92 32.33 -1.94
CA VAL A 78 2.46 32.41 -1.79
C VAL A 78 1.74 31.63 -2.90
N GLN A 79 2.27 31.64 -4.12
CA GLN A 79 1.71 30.89 -5.26
C GLN A 79 1.92 29.38 -5.04
N ILE A 80 3.14 28.96 -4.70
CA ILE A 80 3.47 27.55 -4.40
C ILE A 80 2.55 27.02 -3.30
N LYS A 81 2.44 27.74 -2.19
CA LYS A 81 1.58 27.35 -1.05
C LYS A 81 0.12 27.17 -1.46
N ARG A 82 -0.41 28.03 -2.35
CA ARG A 82 -1.79 27.91 -2.86
C ARG A 82 -1.97 26.66 -3.71
N VAL A 83 -1.03 26.36 -4.60
CA VAL A 83 -1.06 25.15 -5.44
C VAL A 83 -1.02 23.90 -4.58
N ILE A 84 -0.07 23.79 -3.65
CA ILE A 84 0.07 22.60 -2.79
C ILE A 84 -1.16 22.37 -1.91
N LYS A 85 -1.73 23.44 -1.33
CA LYS A 85 -3.00 23.33 -0.59
C LYS A 85 -4.16 22.84 -1.48
N SER A 86 -4.18 23.24 -2.76
CA SER A 86 -5.16 22.74 -3.72
C SER A 86 -4.94 21.27 -4.05
N MET A 87 -3.68 20.85 -4.25
CA MET A 87 -3.33 19.46 -4.53
C MET A 87 -3.79 18.52 -3.41
N TYR A 88 -3.57 18.89 -2.13
CA TYR A 88 -4.09 18.11 -0.99
C TYR A 88 -5.59 17.83 -1.11
N ARG A 89 -6.39 18.86 -1.43
CA ARG A 89 -7.84 18.70 -1.57
C ARG A 89 -8.24 17.81 -2.74
N VAL A 90 -7.50 17.91 -3.85
CA VAL A 90 -7.73 17.07 -5.03
C VAL A 90 -7.40 15.61 -4.71
N PHE A 91 -6.28 15.34 -4.02
CA PHE A 91 -5.91 13.99 -3.63
C PHE A 91 -6.92 13.31 -2.70
N ASP A 92 -7.54 14.06 -1.78
CA ASP A 92 -8.55 13.52 -0.87
C ASP A 92 -9.91 13.31 -1.56
N GLY A 93 -10.20 14.11 -2.60
CA GLY A 93 -11.52 14.14 -3.25
C GLY A 93 -11.63 13.37 -4.57
N ILE A 94 -10.52 13.05 -5.22
CA ILE A 94 -10.49 12.49 -6.58
C ILE A 94 -9.72 11.18 -6.60
N SER A 95 -10.31 10.16 -7.21
CA SER A 95 -9.63 8.86 -7.38
C SER A 95 -8.46 8.94 -8.37
N ILE A 96 -7.50 8.02 -8.23
CA ILE A 96 -6.35 7.91 -9.14
C ILE A 96 -6.81 7.80 -10.60
N GLU A 97 -7.87 7.02 -10.86
CA GLU A 97 -8.38 6.81 -12.21
C GLU A 97 -8.96 8.09 -12.82
N GLN A 98 -9.72 8.87 -12.03
CA GLN A 98 -10.26 10.15 -12.48
C GLN A 98 -9.14 11.17 -12.76
N ALA A 99 -8.12 11.24 -11.90
CA ALA A 99 -6.96 12.11 -12.12
C ALA A 99 -6.18 11.72 -13.38
N ARG A 100 -5.99 10.41 -13.61
CA ARG A 100 -5.34 9.86 -14.82
C ARG A 100 -6.13 10.18 -16.08
N GLN A 101 -7.45 9.98 -16.05
CA GLN A 101 -8.32 10.34 -17.16
C GLN A 101 -8.22 11.84 -17.47
N HIS A 102 -8.32 12.68 -16.44
CA HIS A 102 -8.21 14.13 -16.60
C HIS A 102 -6.87 14.55 -17.22
N TYR A 103 -5.75 13.93 -16.82
CA TYR A 103 -4.44 14.18 -17.43
C TYR A 103 -4.42 13.79 -18.91
N ASN A 104 -4.96 12.63 -19.27
CA ASN A 104 -4.99 12.18 -20.67
C ASN A 104 -5.86 13.05 -21.58
N GLU A 105 -6.88 13.70 -21.01
CA GLU A 105 -7.79 14.60 -21.72
C GLU A 105 -7.31 16.08 -21.72
N SER A 106 -6.32 16.41 -20.88
CA SER A 106 -5.77 17.75 -20.74
C SER A 106 -4.96 18.17 -21.98
N THR A 107 -5.03 19.46 -22.33
CA THR A 107 -4.16 20.08 -23.36
C THR A 107 -2.86 20.65 -22.79
N PHE A 108 -2.69 20.58 -21.46
CA PHE A 108 -1.47 20.93 -20.74
C PHE A 108 -0.63 19.70 -20.45
#